data_AF-A0A257SI60-F1
#
_entry.id   AF-A0A257SI60-F1
#
_cell.length_a   1.000
_cell.length_b   1.000
_cell.length_c   1.000
_cell.angle_alpha   90.00
_cell.angle_beta   90.00
_cell.angle_gamma   90.00
#
_symmetry.space_group_name_H-M   'P 1'
#
loop_
_entity.id
_entity.type
_entity.pdbx_description
1 polymer ?
#
loop_
_entity_poly.entity_id
_entity_poly.type
_entity_poly.pdbx_seq_one_letter_code
_entity_poly.pdbx_strand_id
1 'polypeptide(L)'
;MQDTTLLQQALGIAPPWSVTRSDFDPVARRLDIHIDFAAGSRFACPTCAAAACPAYDTEQMTWRHLNFFQHQAYLHARVPRVRCAACGIRKIGVPWARADSGFTLLFEALIMTLVSAMPVNTVARMVGEHDTKLWRVLHHYVERARARTDLSALTRVAIDETAARRGHDYVTLFVDIDQARVAFVTEGKDASTVADFAADLTAHGGDPDAIAEVCIDMSPAFIKGTADSLPKAAVTFDRFHAVKIV
;
A
#
# COMPACT_ATOMS: atom_id res chain seq x y z
N MET A 1 11.54 35.03 -0.88
CA MET A 1 11.94 34.92 0.54
C MET A 1 10.75 34.64 1.46
N GLN A 2 9.55 35.19 1.21
CA GLN A 2 8.33 34.84 1.97
C GLN A 2 7.73 33.48 1.55
N ASP A 3 7.87 33.13 0.27
CA ASP A 3 7.42 31.88 -0.34
C ASP A 3 8.13 30.64 0.23
N THR A 4 9.46 30.67 0.35
CA THR A 4 10.22 29.53 0.90
C THR A 4 9.88 29.25 2.36
N THR A 5 9.67 30.29 3.16
CA THR A 5 9.28 30.15 4.58
C THR A 5 7.90 29.51 4.71
N LEU A 6 6.92 29.98 3.93
CA LEU A 6 5.58 29.41 3.90
C LEU A 6 5.61 27.94 3.45
N LEU A 7 6.31 27.63 2.35
CA LEU A 7 6.42 26.27 1.84
C LEU A 7 7.12 25.35 2.84
N GLN A 8 8.17 25.82 3.51
CA GLN A 8 8.85 25.05 4.56
C GLN A 8 7.90 24.68 5.69
N GLN A 9 7.11 25.65 6.17
CA GLN A 9 6.12 25.43 7.22
C GLN A 9 4.99 24.49 6.76
N ALA A 10 4.44 24.72 5.57
CA ALA A 10 3.35 23.93 5.01
C ALA A 10 3.76 22.46 4.75
N LEU A 11 5.00 22.23 4.32
CA LEU A 11 5.56 20.90 4.12
C LEU A 11 6.05 20.24 5.43
N GLY A 12 6.06 20.95 6.56
CA GLY A 12 6.58 20.45 7.83
C GLY A 12 8.08 20.15 7.79
N ILE A 13 8.84 20.86 6.96
CA ILE A 13 10.29 20.66 6.82
C ILE A 13 10.99 21.29 8.03
N ALA A 14 11.69 20.45 8.79
CA ALA A 14 12.41 20.82 10.01
C ALA A 14 13.93 20.65 9.85
N PRO A 15 14.73 21.35 10.67
CA PRO A 15 16.18 21.17 10.71
C PRO A 15 16.59 19.69 10.83
N PRO A 16 17.68 19.27 10.16
CA PRO A 16 18.65 20.10 9.45
C PRO A 16 18.23 20.50 8.02
N TRP A 17 17.03 20.10 7.58
CA TRP A 17 16.51 20.42 6.26
C TRP A 17 15.87 21.80 6.23
N SER A 18 15.95 22.46 5.07
CA SER A 18 15.34 23.76 4.83
C SER A 18 14.95 23.92 3.37
N VAL A 19 13.89 24.67 3.09
CA VAL A 19 13.53 25.04 1.71
C VAL A 19 14.40 26.22 1.29
N THR A 20 15.22 26.00 0.26
CA THR A 20 16.19 27.00 -0.22
C THR A 20 15.66 27.82 -1.39
N ARG A 21 14.80 27.22 -2.21
CA ARG A 21 14.25 27.85 -3.43
C ARG A 21 12.92 27.21 -3.81
N SER A 22 12.07 27.98 -4.45
CA SER A 22 10.90 27.49 -5.17
C SER A 22 10.84 28.11 -6.56
N ASP A 23 10.55 27.29 -7.57
CA ASP A 23 10.44 27.69 -8.96
C ASP A 23 9.06 27.34 -9.48
N PHE A 24 8.32 28.36 -9.91
CA PHE A 24 6.98 28.20 -10.43
C PHE A 24 6.94 28.50 -11.93
N ASP A 25 6.54 27.50 -12.72
CA ASP A 25 6.30 27.62 -14.15
C ASP A 25 4.79 27.50 -14.44
N PRO A 26 4.11 28.62 -14.76
CA PRO A 26 2.68 28.60 -15.05
C PRO A 26 2.34 27.94 -16.40
N VAL A 27 3.27 27.93 -17.36
CA VAL A 27 3.07 27.35 -18.70
C VAL A 27 3.18 25.83 -18.62
N ALA A 28 4.23 25.33 -17.97
CA ALA A 28 4.38 23.90 -17.70
C ALA A 28 3.43 23.38 -16.60
N ARG A 29 2.73 24.30 -15.91
CA ARG A 29 1.88 24.04 -14.75
C ARG A 29 2.61 23.26 -13.67
N ARG A 30 3.80 23.73 -13.29
CA ARG A 30 4.71 23.01 -12.41
C ARG A 30 5.29 23.92 -11.31
N LEU A 31 5.41 23.37 -10.11
CA LEU A 31 6.10 23.98 -8.97
C LEU A 31 7.23 23.05 -8.52
N ASP A 32 8.47 23.51 -8.59
CA ASP A 32 9.64 22.79 -8.11
C ASP A 32 10.12 23.42 -6.79
N ILE A 33 10.18 22.62 -5.73
CA ILE A 33 10.57 23.06 -4.39
C ILE A 33 11.90 22.41 -4.05
N HIS A 34 12.93 23.23 -3.86
CA HIS A 34 14.28 22.79 -3.56
C HIS A 34 14.53 22.80 -2.05
N ILE A 35 14.92 21.65 -1.53
CA ILE A 35 15.22 21.39 -0.13
C ILE A 35 16.70 21.05 -0.02
N ASP A 36 17.38 21.65 0.96
CA ASP A 36 18.77 21.36 1.24
C ASP A 36 19.05 21.34 2.75
N PHE A 37 20.27 20.99 3.11
CA PHE A 37 20.79 21.00 4.46
C PHE A 37 22.10 21.79 4.52
N ALA A 38 22.38 22.40 5.67
CA ALA A 38 23.59 23.22 5.85
C ALA A 38 24.87 22.38 5.72
N ALA A 39 25.92 22.93 5.09
CA ALA A 39 27.23 22.29 5.04
C ALA A 39 27.75 22.03 6.47
N GLY A 40 28.38 20.88 6.69
CA GLY A 40 28.82 20.44 8.03
C GLY A 40 27.72 19.79 8.88
N SER A 41 26.47 19.72 8.40
CA SER A 41 25.43 18.94 9.07
C SER A 41 25.83 17.48 9.23
N ARG A 42 25.40 16.89 10.34
CA ARG A 42 25.67 15.50 10.69
C ARG A 42 24.35 14.76 10.84
N PHE A 43 24.34 13.49 10.45
CA PHE A 43 23.12 12.70 10.42
C PHE A 43 23.32 11.36 11.13
N ALA A 44 22.23 10.79 11.65
CA ALA A 44 22.27 9.45 12.20
C ALA A 44 22.46 8.41 11.08
N CYS A 45 23.23 7.36 11.34
CA CYS A 45 23.32 6.23 10.43
C CYS A 45 21.94 5.54 10.31
N PRO A 46 21.40 5.32 9.10
CA PRO A 46 20.09 4.69 8.94
C PRO A 46 20.06 3.21 9.30
N THR A 47 21.23 2.56 9.46
CA THR A 47 21.33 1.13 9.77
C THR A 47 21.52 0.86 11.26
N CYS A 48 22.49 1.51 11.91
CA CYS A 48 22.83 1.25 13.32
C CYS A 48 22.47 2.40 14.26
N ALA A 49 21.81 3.45 13.77
CA ALA A 49 21.46 4.66 14.51
C ALA A 49 22.66 5.43 15.12
N ALA A 50 23.91 5.10 14.77
CA ALA A 50 25.09 5.83 15.22
C ALA A 50 24.92 7.34 14.94
N ALA A 51 25.00 8.14 16.00
CA ALA A 51 24.75 9.57 15.94
C ALA A 51 25.84 10.30 15.16
N ALA A 52 25.47 11.46 14.61
CA ALA A 52 26.40 12.47 14.16
C ALA A 52 27.44 12.01 13.10
N CYS A 53 27.07 11.08 12.21
CA CYS A 53 27.92 10.66 11.10
C CYS A 53 28.10 11.83 10.10
N PRO A 54 29.33 12.12 9.65
CA PRO A 54 29.56 13.19 8.69
C PRO A 54 29.01 12.80 7.31
N ALA A 55 28.46 13.79 6.60
CA ALA A 55 28.15 13.65 5.19
C ALA A 55 29.45 13.38 4.41
N TYR A 56 29.48 12.28 3.66
CA TYR A 56 30.59 11.89 2.78
C TYR A 56 30.46 12.53 1.42
N ASP A 57 29.29 12.36 0.80
CA ASP A 57 28.89 13.01 -0.43
C ASP A 57 27.35 13.11 -0.47
N THR A 58 26.81 13.53 -1.62
CA THR A 58 25.38 13.76 -1.78
C THR A 58 24.87 13.34 -3.14
N GLU A 59 23.60 12.95 -3.20
CA GLU A 59 22.87 12.59 -4.41
C GLU A 59 21.67 13.53 -4.59
N GLN A 60 21.47 14.07 -5.80
CA GLN A 60 20.26 14.85 -6.09
C GLN A 60 19.10 13.90 -6.36
N MET A 61 18.03 14.05 -5.59
CA MET A 61 16.83 13.22 -5.67
C MET A 61 15.60 14.08 -5.86
N THR A 62 14.57 13.51 -6.50
CA THR A 62 13.33 14.20 -6.84
C THR A 62 12.13 13.33 -6.49
N TRP A 63 11.10 13.94 -5.91
CA TRP A 63 9.84 13.28 -5.58
C TRP A 63 8.64 14.05 -6.13
N ARG A 64 7.67 13.34 -6.70
CA ARG A 64 6.34 13.91 -6.96
C ARG A 64 5.62 14.14 -5.63
N HIS A 65 5.11 15.36 -5.45
CA HIS A 65 4.33 15.75 -4.28
C HIS A 65 2.85 15.96 -4.62
N LEU A 66 2.02 16.29 -3.63
CA LEU A 66 0.65 16.75 -3.88
C LEU A 66 0.65 17.92 -4.86
N ASN A 67 -0.40 18.05 -5.67
CA ASN A 67 -0.53 19.23 -6.52
C ASN A 67 -0.59 20.50 -5.67
N PHE A 68 0.09 21.54 -6.13
CA PHE A 68 -0.12 22.88 -5.64
C PHE A 68 -1.23 23.51 -6.49
N PHE A 69 -2.47 23.49 -5.98
CA PHE A 69 -3.67 23.77 -6.76
C PHE A 69 -3.76 22.90 -8.03
N GLN A 70 -3.82 23.49 -9.23
CA GLN A 70 -3.82 22.80 -10.51
C GLN A 70 -2.41 22.45 -11.04
N HIS A 71 -1.35 22.78 -10.29
CA HIS A 71 0.03 22.63 -10.73
C HIS A 71 0.68 21.40 -10.11
N GLN A 72 1.40 20.62 -10.92
CA GLN A 72 2.18 19.50 -10.40
C GLN A 72 3.31 20.04 -9.53
N ALA A 73 3.43 19.57 -8.30
CA ALA A 73 4.55 19.93 -7.43
C ALA A 73 5.57 18.79 -7.33
N TYR A 74 6.84 19.17 -7.27
CA TYR A 74 7.98 18.27 -7.07
C TYR A 74 8.88 18.79 -5.95
N LEU A 75 9.34 17.87 -5.10
CA LEU A 75 10.39 18.15 -4.12
C LEU A 75 11.72 17.70 -4.70
N HIS A 76 12.70 18.58 -4.72
CA HIS A 76 14.08 18.27 -5.07
C HIS A 76 14.92 18.39 -3.81
N ALA A 77 15.73 17.38 -3.51
CA ALA A 77 16.66 17.49 -2.41
C ALA A 77 18.00 16.85 -2.70
N ARG A 78 19.04 17.50 -2.18
CA ARG A 78 20.37 16.94 -2.07
C ARG A 78 20.40 16.02 -0.86
N VAL A 79 20.41 14.71 -1.06
CA VAL A 79 20.38 13.70 0.01
C VAL A 79 21.81 13.26 0.35
N PRO A 80 22.27 13.39 1.61
CA PRO A 80 23.58 12.93 2.00
C PRO A 80 23.71 11.41 2.03
N ARG A 81 24.89 10.92 1.66
CA ARG A 81 25.38 9.63 2.13
C ARG A 81 26.37 9.88 3.24
N VAL A 82 26.16 9.26 4.39
CA VAL A 82 27.04 9.40 5.55
C VAL A 82 28.08 8.30 5.58
N ARG A 83 29.28 8.63 6.10
CA ARG A 83 30.31 7.64 6.42
C ARG A 83 30.14 7.18 7.86
N CYS A 84 29.59 5.98 8.05
CA CYS A 84 29.50 5.32 9.34
C CYS A 84 30.71 4.40 9.55
N ALA A 85 31.34 4.43 10.73
CA ALA A 85 32.47 3.56 11.04
C ALA A 85 32.10 2.07 11.03
N ALA A 86 30.92 1.72 11.57
CA ALA A 86 30.45 0.33 11.61
C ALA A 86 29.81 -0.17 10.30
N CYS A 87 29.01 0.67 9.63
CA CYS A 87 28.20 0.25 8.47
C CYS A 87 28.76 0.69 7.11
N GLY A 88 29.86 1.46 7.08
CA GLY A 88 30.38 2.06 5.85
C GLY A 88 29.51 3.21 5.33
N ILE A 89 29.47 3.39 4.01
CA ILE A 89 28.71 4.48 3.37
C ILE A 89 27.23 4.10 3.31
N ARG A 90 26.37 4.99 3.81
CA ARG A 90 24.91 4.80 3.83
C ARG A 90 24.18 6.07 3.42
N LYS A 91 23.25 5.97 2.45
CA LYS A 91 22.34 7.06 2.09
C LYS A 91 21.30 7.23 3.21
N ILE A 92 21.13 8.46 3.69
CA ILE A 92 20.14 8.71 4.75
C ILE A 92 18.72 8.74 4.17
N GLY A 93 17.76 8.34 5.01
CA GLY A 93 16.34 8.56 4.71
C GLY A 93 15.98 10.03 4.80
N VAL A 94 14.94 10.41 4.04
CA VAL A 94 14.32 11.75 4.14
C VAL A 94 12.97 11.62 4.85
N PRO A 95 12.54 12.64 5.61
CA PRO A 95 11.30 12.55 6.39
C PRO A 95 10.02 12.54 5.54
N TRP A 96 10.07 13.02 4.29
CA TRP A 96 8.90 13.14 3.41
C TRP A 96 8.71 11.99 2.42
N ALA A 97 9.61 11.01 2.36
CA ALA A 97 9.51 9.90 1.42
C ALA A 97 10.11 8.60 2.00
N ARG A 98 9.47 7.46 1.70
CA ARG A 98 10.07 6.16 1.98
C ARG A 98 11.22 5.86 1.02
N ALA A 99 12.07 4.91 1.39
CA ALA A 99 13.13 4.42 0.51
C ALA A 99 12.58 3.95 -0.84
N ASP A 100 13.34 4.25 -1.89
CA ASP A 100 13.09 3.88 -3.30
C ASP A 100 11.76 4.35 -3.90
N SER A 101 11.01 5.21 -3.20
CA SER A 101 9.86 5.88 -3.79
C SER A 101 10.28 7.16 -4.51
N GLY A 102 9.73 7.35 -5.71
CA GLY A 102 9.75 8.63 -6.42
C GLY A 102 8.62 9.56 -5.99
N PHE A 103 7.84 9.19 -4.97
CA PHE A 103 6.71 9.95 -4.44
C PHE A 103 6.93 10.32 -2.97
N THR A 104 6.37 11.45 -2.57
CA THR A 104 6.29 11.79 -1.14
C THR A 104 5.26 10.93 -0.42
N LEU A 105 5.40 10.74 0.89
CA LEU A 105 4.46 9.99 1.73
C LEU A 105 3.03 10.55 1.64
N LEU A 106 2.88 11.88 1.59
CA LEU A 106 1.58 12.53 1.43
C LEU A 106 0.96 12.25 0.06
N PHE A 107 1.76 12.19 -1.00
CA PHE A 107 1.28 11.82 -2.34
C PHE A 107 0.86 10.35 -2.39
N GLU A 108 1.64 9.44 -1.78
CA GLU A 108 1.26 8.04 -1.65
C GLU A 108 -0.03 7.87 -0.83
N ALA A 109 -0.20 8.63 0.26
CA ALA A 109 -1.43 8.61 1.06
C ALA A 109 -2.66 9.08 0.26
N LEU A 110 -2.52 10.12 -0.56
CA LEU A 110 -3.57 10.54 -1.48
C LEU A 110 -3.91 9.44 -2.49
N ILE A 111 -2.90 8.80 -3.09
CA ILE A 111 -3.10 7.67 -4.00
C ILE A 111 -3.91 6.57 -3.31
N MET A 112 -3.48 6.14 -2.12
CA MET A 112 -4.15 5.08 -1.36
C MET A 112 -5.61 5.42 -1.03
N THR A 113 -5.88 6.69 -0.71
CA THR A 113 -7.23 7.18 -0.43
C THR A 113 -8.11 7.17 -1.68
N LEU A 114 -7.56 7.51 -2.84
CA LEU A 114 -8.34 7.55 -4.08
C LEU A 114 -8.62 6.15 -4.62
N VAL A 115 -7.63 5.24 -4.60
CA VAL A 115 -7.80 3.89 -5.17
C VAL A 115 -8.79 3.02 -4.40
N SER A 116 -9.13 3.37 -3.15
CA SER A 116 -10.20 2.67 -2.42
C SER A 116 -11.60 3.00 -2.95
N ALA A 117 -11.74 4.08 -3.71
CA ALA A 117 -13.04 4.55 -4.22
C ALA A 117 -13.16 4.51 -5.75
N MET A 118 -12.05 4.33 -6.48
CA MET A 118 -12.07 4.34 -7.94
C MET A 118 -10.93 3.52 -8.56
N PRO A 119 -11.07 3.09 -9.83
CA PRO A 119 -10.03 2.31 -10.51
C PRO A 119 -8.68 3.02 -10.58
N VAL A 120 -7.58 2.26 -10.46
CA VAL A 120 -6.21 2.78 -10.47
C VAL A 120 -5.92 3.62 -11.72
N ASN A 121 -6.42 3.22 -12.88
CA ASN A 121 -6.25 3.97 -14.14
C ASN A 121 -6.91 5.36 -14.11
N THR A 122 -7.96 5.54 -13.31
CA THR A 122 -8.69 6.79 -13.18
C THR A 122 -7.96 7.70 -12.21
N VAL A 123 -7.48 7.16 -11.09
CA VAL A 123 -6.57 7.87 -10.18
C VAL A 123 -5.33 8.36 -10.92
N ALA A 124 -4.69 7.49 -11.71
CA ALA A 124 -3.50 7.80 -12.51
C ALA A 124 -3.73 9.02 -13.41
N ARG A 125 -4.84 9.04 -14.15
CA ARG A 125 -5.26 10.18 -14.98
C ARG A 125 -5.53 11.45 -14.17
N MET A 126 -6.20 11.32 -13.01
CA MET A 126 -6.51 12.46 -12.15
C MET A 126 -5.27 13.14 -11.59
N VAL A 127 -4.26 12.37 -11.19
CA VAL A 127 -3.02 12.91 -10.59
C VAL A 127 -1.91 13.20 -11.63
N GLY A 128 -2.16 12.83 -12.89
CA GLY A 128 -1.24 13.01 -14.02
C GLY A 128 0.01 12.13 -13.95
N GLU A 129 -0.14 10.87 -13.50
CA GLU A 129 0.93 9.88 -13.39
C GLU A 129 0.59 8.60 -14.17
N HIS A 130 1.60 7.76 -14.39
CA HIS A 130 1.39 6.42 -14.95
C HIS A 130 0.89 5.45 -13.88
N ASP A 131 -0.12 4.65 -14.23
CA ASP A 131 -0.74 3.64 -13.37
C ASP A 131 0.27 2.62 -12.83
N THR A 132 1.27 2.23 -13.61
CA THR A 132 2.35 1.33 -13.17
C THR A 132 3.11 1.86 -11.95
N LYS A 133 3.25 3.18 -11.80
CA LYS A 133 3.84 3.77 -10.59
C LYS A 133 2.89 3.67 -9.39
N LEU A 134 1.59 3.85 -9.61
CA LEU A 134 0.58 3.71 -8.56
C LEU A 134 0.51 2.25 -8.09
N TRP A 135 0.54 1.27 -9.00
CA TRP A 135 0.59 -0.15 -8.63
C TRP A 135 1.78 -0.47 -7.71
N ARG A 136 2.96 0.10 -7.95
CA ARG A 136 4.11 -0.06 -7.03
C ARG A 136 3.84 0.48 -5.62
N VAL A 137 3.06 1.56 -5.50
CA VAL A 137 2.61 2.09 -4.19
C VAL A 137 1.63 1.11 -3.55
N LEU A 138 0.65 0.61 -4.31
CA LEU A 138 -0.35 -0.33 -3.82
C LEU A 138 0.31 -1.62 -3.32
N HIS A 139 1.18 -2.24 -4.12
CA HIS A 139 1.92 -3.44 -3.72
C HIS A 139 2.67 -3.20 -2.41
N HIS A 140 3.40 -2.09 -2.29
CA HIS A 140 4.13 -1.77 -1.06
C HIS A 140 3.23 -1.75 0.19
N TYR A 141 2.07 -1.10 0.15
CA TYR A 141 1.21 -0.98 1.32
C TYR A 141 0.32 -2.20 1.55
N VAL A 142 -0.24 -2.77 0.49
CA VAL A 142 -1.13 -3.95 0.56
C VAL A 142 -0.36 -5.18 1.02
N GLU A 143 0.84 -5.44 0.48
CA GLU A 143 1.66 -6.60 0.91
C GLU A 143 2.09 -6.47 2.37
N ARG A 144 2.44 -5.26 2.82
CA ARG A 144 2.78 -5.00 4.23
C ARG A 144 1.58 -5.13 5.16
N ALA A 145 0.39 -4.72 4.72
CA ALA A 145 -0.84 -4.93 5.46
C ALA A 145 -1.15 -6.43 5.54
N ARG A 146 -1.03 -7.15 4.41
CA ARG A 146 -1.25 -8.58 4.32
C ARG A 146 -0.35 -9.38 5.25
N ALA A 147 0.96 -9.08 5.25
CA ALA A 147 1.92 -9.73 6.12
C ALA A 147 1.68 -9.53 7.62
N ARG A 148 0.81 -8.59 8.00
CA ARG A 148 0.41 -8.31 9.40
C ARG A 148 -1.01 -8.78 9.71
N THR A 149 -1.72 -9.32 8.73
CA THR A 149 -3.08 -9.81 8.93
C THR A 149 -3.03 -10.97 9.91
N ASP A 150 -3.90 -10.91 10.91
CA ASP A 150 -4.12 -11.97 11.88
C ASP A 150 -5.54 -12.51 11.69
N LEU A 151 -5.62 -13.81 11.44
CA LEU A 151 -6.85 -14.57 11.24
C LEU A 151 -7.11 -15.57 12.38
N SER A 152 -6.37 -15.49 13.50
CA SER A 152 -6.52 -16.38 14.66
C SER A 152 -7.92 -16.40 15.28
N ALA A 153 -8.66 -15.30 15.16
CA ALA A 153 -10.02 -15.16 15.68
C ALA A 153 -11.12 -15.43 14.64
N LEU A 154 -10.77 -15.84 13.41
CA LEU A 154 -11.74 -16.06 12.35
C LEU A 154 -12.55 -17.33 12.62
N THR A 155 -13.87 -17.22 12.69
CA THR A 155 -14.77 -18.36 12.94
C THR A 155 -15.90 -18.48 11.93
N ARG A 156 -16.23 -17.40 11.21
CA ARG A 156 -17.36 -17.34 10.26
C ARG A 156 -16.94 -16.70 8.96
N VAL A 157 -17.08 -17.43 7.86
CA VAL A 157 -16.57 -17.03 6.55
C VAL A 157 -17.68 -17.05 5.51
N ALA A 158 -17.77 -16.02 4.68
CA ALA A 158 -18.56 -16.06 3.45
C ALA A 158 -17.63 -16.27 2.25
N ILE A 159 -18.02 -17.15 1.33
CA ILE A 159 -17.31 -17.42 0.07
C ILE A 159 -18.19 -16.95 -1.08
N ASP A 160 -17.64 -16.07 -1.91
CA ASP A 160 -18.31 -15.55 -3.11
C ASP A 160 -17.36 -15.63 -4.32
N GLU A 161 -17.93 -15.72 -5.52
CA GLU A 161 -17.17 -15.71 -6.77
C GLU A 161 -17.57 -14.52 -7.64
N THR A 162 -16.58 -13.87 -8.26
CA THR A 162 -16.85 -12.82 -9.24
C THR A 162 -16.03 -13.03 -10.50
N ALA A 163 -16.63 -12.75 -11.65
CA ALA A 163 -15.93 -12.83 -12.93
C ALA A 163 -15.00 -11.62 -13.06
N ALA A 164 -13.69 -11.85 -13.08
CA ALA A 164 -12.68 -10.79 -13.24
C ALA A 164 -12.73 -10.18 -14.65
N ARG A 165 -12.98 -10.99 -15.67
CA ARG A 165 -13.26 -10.56 -17.05
C ARG A 165 -14.12 -11.59 -17.78
N ARG A 166 -14.63 -11.22 -18.97
CA ARG A 166 -15.31 -12.17 -19.86
C ARG A 166 -14.36 -13.31 -20.23
N GLY A 167 -14.85 -14.55 -20.23
CA GLY A 167 -14.10 -15.72 -20.69
C GLY A 167 -13.69 -16.74 -19.63
N HIS A 168 -14.46 -16.87 -18.54
CA HIS A 168 -14.23 -17.85 -17.46
C HIS A 168 -13.04 -17.56 -16.53
N ASP A 169 -12.63 -16.30 -16.38
CA ASP A 169 -11.70 -15.90 -15.33
C ASP A 169 -12.47 -15.47 -14.08
N TYR A 170 -12.40 -16.31 -13.05
CA TYR A 170 -13.07 -16.08 -11.78
C TYR A 170 -12.05 -15.74 -10.70
N VAL A 171 -12.49 -14.94 -9.74
CA VAL A 171 -11.79 -14.69 -8.49
C VAL A 171 -12.75 -15.08 -7.37
N THR A 172 -12.26 -15.87 -6.43
CA THR A 172 -12.99 -16.28 -5.23
C THR A 172 -12.57 -15.40 -4.06
N LEU A 173 -13.55 -14.87 -3.34
CA LEU A 173 -13.35 -14.01 -2.17
C LEU A 173 -13.81 -14.76 -0.92
N PHE A 174 -12.98 -14.71 0.11
CA PHE A 174 -13.29 -15.21 1.45
C PHE A 174 -13.41 -14.01 2.38
N VAL A 175 -14.58 -13.83 2.97
CA VAL A 175 -14.94 -12.66 3.77
C VAL A 175 -15.17 -13.08 5.22
N ASP A 176 -14.50 -12.41 6.13
CA ASP A 176 -14.78 -12.45 7.57
C ASP A 176 -16.10 -11.73 7.82
N ILE A 177 -17.14 -12.52 8.14
CA ILE A 177 -18.51 -12.01 8.30
C ILE A 177 -18.59 -11.09 9.51
N ASP A 178 -17.91 -11.43 10.60
CA ASP A 178 -18.03 -10.76 11.88
C ASP A 178 -17.28 -9.41 11.88
N GLN A 179 -16.14 -9.33 11.20
CA GLN A 179 -15.37 -8.09 11.06
C GLN A 179 -15.66 -7.31 9.77
N ALA A 180 -16.55 -7.82 8.91
CA ALA A 180 -16.91 -7.22 7.61
C ALA A 180 -15.68 -6.85 6.76
N ARG A 181 -14.71 -7.78 6.65
CA ARG A 181 -13.45 -7.58 5.92
C ARG A 181 -13.13 -8.77 5.02
N VAL A 182 -12.41 -8.52 3.94
CA VAL A 182 -11.87 -9.59 3.10
C VAL A 182 -10.72 -10.28 3.83
N ALA A 183 -10.86 -11.58 4.06
CA ALA A 183 -9.87 -12.44 4.70
C ALA A 183 -8.87 -13.01 3.68
N PHE A 184 -9.32 -13.40 2.49
CA PHE A 184 -8.46 -13.95 1.44
C PHE A 184 -9.11 -13.81 0.06
N VAL A 185 -8.28 -13.78 -0.98
CA VAL A 185 -8.71 -13.70 -2.38
C VAL A 185 -7.78 -14.57 -3.22
N THR A 186 -8.35 -15.42 -4.07
CA THR A 186 -7.57 -16.28 -4.98
C THR A 186 -8.22 -16.40 -6.35
N GLU A 187 -7.44 -16.73 -7.37
CA GLU A 187 -7.93 -16.99 -8.72
C GLU A 187 -8.62 -18.35 -8.79
N GLY A 188 -9.60 -18.46 -9.69
CA GLY A 188 -10.40 -19.67 -9.87
C GLY A 188 -11.67 -19.68 -9.03
N LYS A 189 -12.36 -20.82 -9.07
CA LYS A 189 -13.65 -21.05 -8.39
C LYS A 189 -13.96 -22.51 -8.06
N ASP A 190 -12.93 -23.36 -8.15
CA ASP A 190 -13.08 -24.77 -7.87
C ASP A 190 -12.79 -25.07 -6.38
N ALA A 191 -12.89 -26.34 -5.99
CA ALA A 191 -12.65 -26.76 -4.61
C ALA A 191 -11.23 -26.43 -4.10
N SER A 192 -10.24 -26.27 -5.00
CA SER A 192 -8.87 -25.95 -4.59
C SER A 192 -8.74 -24.56 -3.98
N THR A 193 -9.63 -23.63 -4.36
CA THR A 193 -9.67 -22.28 -3.76
C THR A 193 -9.92 -22.31 -2.25
N VAL A 194 -10.72 -23.27 -1.76
CA VAL A 194 -10.98 -23.45 -0.32
C VAL A 194 -9.78 -24.08 0.39
N ALA A 195 -9.05 -24.96 -0.30
CA ALA A 195 -7.80 -25.52 0.21
C ALA A 195 -6.71 -24.43 0.32
N ASP A 196 -6.59 -23.57 -0.69
CA ASP A 196 -5.69 -22.41 -0.67
C ASP A 196 -6.03 -21.48 0.50
N PHE A 197 -7.33 -21.23 0.72
CA PHE A 197 -7.80 -20.46 1.87
C PHE A 197 -7.42 -21.11 3.20
N ALA A 198 -7.62 -22.41 3.37
CA ALA A 198 -7.26 -23.11 4.61
C ALA A 198 -5.74 -23.04 4.89
N ALA A 199 -4.93 -23.14 3.84
CA ALA A 199 -3.48 -22.97 3.95
C ALA A 199 -3.09 -21.52 4.33
N ASP A 200 -3.69 -20.53 3.68
CA ASP A 200 -3.48 -19.11 4.00
C ASP A 200 -3.96 -18.75 5.41
N LEU A 201 -5.12 -19.28 5.83
CA LEU A 201 -5.68 -19.13 7.17
C LEU A 201 -4.66 -19.57 8.23
N THR A 202 -4.09 -20.76 8.04
CA THR A 202 -3.05 -21.32 8.91
C THR A 202 -1.80 -20.43 8.92
N ALA A 203 -1.36 -19.95 7.75
CA ALA A 203 -0.20 -19.07 7.63
C ALA A 203 -0.39 -17.71 8.35
N HIS A 204 -1.65 -17.27 8.52
CA HIS A 204 -2.02 -16.04 9.25
C HIS A 204 -2.55 -16.33 10.66
N GLY A 205 -2.19 -17.49 11.25
CA GLY A 205 -2.44 -17.82 12.65
C GLY A 205 -3.84 -18.33 12.97
N GLY A 206 -4.71 -18.50 11.97
CA GLY A 206 -6.00 -19.14 12.11
C GLY A 206 -5.92 -20.67 12.13
N ASP A 207 -7.05 -21.28 12.49
CA ASP A 207 -7.21 -22.73 12.49
C ASP A 207 -8.42 -23.09 11.61
N PRO A 208 -8.23 -23.86 10.53
CA PRO A 208 -9.33 -24.38 9.71
C PRO A 208 -10.42 -25.10 10.51
N ASP A 209 -10.05 -25.78 11.61
CA ASP A 209 -10.98 -26.47 12.50
C ASP A 209 -11.78 -25.51 13.41
N ALA A 210 -11.34 -24.26 13.57
CA ALA A 210 -12.05 -23.23 14.32
C ALA A 210 -13.14 -22.54 13.50
N ILE A 211 -13.20 -22.77 12.18
CA ILE A 211 -14.28 -22.26 11.34
C ILE A 211 -15.57 -23.03 11.67
N ALA A 212 -16.53 -22.31 12.26
CA ALA A 212 -17.81 -22.85 12.70
C ALA A 212 -18.90 -22.73 11.64
N GLU A 213 -18.86 -21.67 10.81
CA GLU A 213 -19.87 -21.42 9.78
C GLU A 213 -19.23 -20.94 8.47
N VAL A 214 -19.70 -21.50 7.36
CA VAL A 214 -19.34 -21.07 6.02
C VAL A 214 -20.61 -20.74 5.25
N CYS A 215 -20.74 -19.50 4.79
CA CYS A 215 -21.82 -19.03 3.93
C CYS A 215 -21.39 -19.09 2.47
N ILE A 216 -22.02 -19.94 1.65
CA ILE A 216 -21.66 -20.14 0.23
C ILE A 216 -22.90 -20.12 -0.66
N ASP A 217 -22.70 -19.93 -1.96
CA ASP A 217 -23.69 -20.33 -2.97
C ASP A 217 -23.78 -21.88 -3.06
N MET A 218 -24.79 -22.40 -3.74
CA MET A 218 -25.05 -23.83 -3.97
C MET A 218 -24.07 -24.49 -4.96
N SER A 219 -22.86 -23.94 -5.11
CA SER A 219 -21.79 -24.47 -5.97
C SER A 219 -21.30 -25.82 -5.44
N PRO A 220 -21.37 -26.91 -6.24
CA PRO A 220 -20.85 -28.21 -5.82
C PRO A 220 -19.35 -28.18 -5.49
N ALA A 221 -18.60 -27.28 -6.14
CA ALA A 221 -17.18 -27.10 -5.89
C ALA A 221 -16.91 -26.54 -4.49
N PHE A 222 -17.67 -25.52 -4.05
CA PHE A 222 -17.52 -24.96 -2.71
C PHE A 222 -18.06 -25.88 -1.62
N ILE A 223 -19.16 -26.60 -1.87
CA ILE A 223 -19.65 -27.63 -0.94
C ILE A 223 -18.56 -28.68 -0.70
N LYS A 224 -17.97 -29.20 -1.78
CA LYS A 224 -16.88 -30.17 -1.68
C LYS A 224 -15.64 -29.58 -1.01
N GLY A 225 -15.18 -28.40 -1.44
CA GLY A 225 -13.99 -27.76 -0.90
C GLY A 225 -14.12 -27.46 0.60
N THR A 226 -15.31 -27.04 1.04
CA THR A 226 -15.62 -26.82 2.46
C THR A 226 -15.58 -28.11 3.25
N ALA A 227 -16.22 -29.18 2.75
CA ALA A 227 -16.18 -30.48 3.41
C ALA A 227 -14.75 -31.05 3.54
N ASP A 228 -13.93 -30.85 2.51
CA ASP A 228 -12.55 -31.36 2.45
C ASP A 228 -11.57 -30.54 3.32
N SER A 229 -11.72 -29.20 3.36
CA SER A 229 -10.71 -28.29 3.95
C SER A 229 -11.15 -27.58 5.23
N LEU A 230 -12.46 -27.52 5.51
CA LEU A 230 -13.07 -26.87 6.68
C LEU A 230 -14.09 -27.83 7.33
N PRO A 231 -13.67 -29.03 7.78
CA PRO A 231 -14.57 -30.16 8.03
C PRO A 231 -15.54 -29.95 9.22
N LYS A 232 -15.27 -28.99 10.10
CA LYS A 232 -16.14 -28.66 11.25
C LYS A 232 -17.13 -27.53 10.95
N ALA A 233 -17.02 -26.89 9.80
CA ALA A 233 -17.87 -25.77 9.44
C ALA A 233 -19.28 -26.25 9.05
N ALA A 234 -20.30 -25.64 9.63
CA ALA A 234 -21.67 -25.75 9.14
C ALA A 234 -21.82 -24.92 7.85
N VAL A 235 -22.36 -25.54 6.81
CA VAL A 235 -22.64 -24.86 5.54
C VAL A 235 -24.01 -24.18 5.61
N THR A 236 -24.00 -22.86 5.45
CA THR A 236 -25.20 -22.03 5.26
C THR A 236 -25.27 -21.60 3.79
N PHE A 237 -26.41 -21.82 3.13
CA PHE A 237 -26.60 -21.34 1.77
C PHE A 237 -27.06 -19.89 1.75
N ASP A 238 -26.47 -19.10 0.85
CA ASP A 238 -26.84 -17.71 0.67
C ASP A 238 -28.32 -17.56 0.25
N ARG A 239 -29.07 -16.75 1.01
CA ARG A 239 -30.51 -16.54 0.80
C ARG A 239 -30.82 -15.90 -0.55
N PHE A 240 -30.00 -15.00 -1.05
CA PHE A 240 -30.25 -14.32 -2.31
C PHE A 240 -30.19 -15.32 -3.48
N HIS A 241 -29.25 -16.25 -3.45
CA HIS A 241 -29.15 -17.32 -4.43
C HIS A 241 -30.29 -18.35 -4.30
N ALA A 242 -30.63 -18.74 -3.06
CA ALA A 242 -31.75 -19.65 -2.82
C ALA A 242 -33.08 -19.09 -3.34
N VAL A 243 -33.35 -17.78 -3.16
CA VAL A 243 -34.58 -17.13 -3.64
C VAL A 243 -34.62 -17.02 -5.17
N LYS A 244 -33.48 -16.84 -5.85
CA LYS A 244 -33.44 -16.78 -7.33
C LYS A 244 -33.84 -18.09 -8.02
N ILE A 245 -33.79 -19.21 -7.31
CA ILE A 245 -34.09 -20.55 -7.84
C ILE A 245 -35.61 -20.85 -7.73
N VAL A 246 -36.34 -20.12 -6.88
CA VAL A 246 -37.79 -20.26 -6.65
C VAL A 246 -38.57 -19.29 -7.54
#